data_AF-M0CSF7-F1
#
_entry.id   AF-M0CSF7-F1
#
_cell.length_a   1.000
_cell.length_b   1.000
_cell.length_c   1.000
_cell.angle_alpha   90.00
_cell.angle_beta   90.00
_cell.angle_gamma   90.00
#
_symmetry.space_group_name_H-M   'P 1'
#
loop_
_entity.id
_entity.type
_entity.pdbx_description
1 polymer ?
#
loop_
_entity_poly.entity_id
_entity_poly.type
_entity_poly.pdbx_seq_one_letter_code
_entity_poly.pdbx_strand_id
1 'polypeptide(L)' 'MNVIDEGDKIVLQYTMAGTNGPSLLPEEPTSKPWEGSRITICRFEDEKIIEQWITSTTSM' A
#
# COMPACT_ATOMS: atom_id res chain seq x y z
N MET A 1 -6.39 -10.57 2.85
CA MET A 1 -5.79 -10.12 1.58
C MET A 1 -6.61 -10.71 0.46
N ASN A 2 -6.98 -9.90 -0.52
CA ASN A 2 -7.68 -10.32 -1.72
C ASN A 2 -6.82 -9.95 -2.94
N VAL A 3 -6.82 -10.81 -3.96
CA VAL A 3 -6.04 -10.65 -5.19
C VAL A 3 -6.97 -10.85 -6.37
N ILE A 4 -6.94 -9.93 -7.33
CA ILE A 4 -7.68 -10.02 -8.58
C ILE A 4 -6.70 -9.75 -9.72
N ASP A 5 -6.65 -10.62 -10.71
CA ASP A 5 -5.86 -10.44 -11.93
C ASP A 5 -6.77 -10.11 -13.13
N GLU A 6 -6.27 -9.26 -14.03
CA GLU A 6 -6.93 -8.92 -15.30
C GLU A 6 -5.85 -8.53 -16.32
N GLY A 7 -5.57 -9.41 -17.28
CA GLY A 7 -4.57 -9.17 -18.32
C GLY A 7 -3.16 -8.94 -17.76
N ASP A 8 -2.61 -7.74 -18.00
CA ASP A 8 -1.29 -7.31 -17.54
C ASP A 8 -1.32 -6.66 -16.14
N LYS A 9 -2.44 -6.77 -15.39
CA LYS A 9 -2.62 -6.10 -14.10
C LYS A 9 -2.99 -7.06 -12.98
N ILE A 10 -2.53 -6.72 -11.77
CA ILE A 10 -2.93 -7.35 -10.52
C ILE A 10 -3.41 -6.27 -9.56
N VAL A 11 -4.55 -6.51 -8.92
CA VAL A 11 -5.09 -5.71 -7.83
C VAL A 11 -4.92 -6.48 -6.52
N LEU A 12 -4.25 -5.85 -5.56
CA LEU A 12 -4.04 -6.33 -4.20
C LEU A 12 -4.87 -5.48 -3.25
N GLN A 13 -5.84 -6.08 -2.55
CA GLN A 13 -6.56 -5.43 -1.45
C GLN A 13 -6.13 -6.04 -0.12
N TYR A 14 -5.64 -5.20 0.79
CA TYR A 14 -5.07 -5.67 2.05
C TYR A 14 -5.17 -4.61 3.15
N THR A 15 -5.10 -5.08 4.39
CA THR A 15 -5.00 -4.24 5.58
C THR A 15 -3.57 -4.31 6.09
N MET A 16 -3.04 -3.18 6.55
CA MET A 16 -1.75 -3.07 7.23
C MET A 16 -1.96 -2.49 8.61
N ALA A 17 -1.10 -2.88 9.54
CA ALA A 17 -0.96 -2.24 10.84
C ALA A 17 0.51 -1.95 11.10
N GLY A 18 0.78 -0.94 11.92
CA GLY A 18 2.14 -0.57 12.28
C GLY A 18 2.19 0.37 13.47
N THR A 19 3.40 0.78 13.84
CA THR A 19 3.63 1.88 14.78
C THR A 19 4.23 3.05 14.01
N ASN A 20 3.74 4.26 14.24
CA ASN A 20 4.27 5.47 13.64
C ASN A 20 5.66 5.75 14.22
N GLY A 21 6.68 5.34 13.46
CA GLY A 21 8.09 5.46 13.81
C GLY A 21 8.81 6.54 12.99
N PRO A 22 10.14 6.67 13.16
CA PRO A 22 10.93 7.68 12.47
C PRO A 22 10.79 7.58 10.94
N SER A 23 10.72 8.72 10.27
CA SER A 23 10.60 8.78 8.81
C SER A 23 11.48 9.90 8.21
N LEU A 24 11.55 9.96 6.88
CA LEU A 24 12.21 11.06 6.17
C LEU A 24 11.35 12.33 6.07
N LEU A 25 10.12 12.29 6.59
CA LEU A 25 9.20 13.43 6.64
C LEU A 25 9.48 14.29 7.88
N PRO A 26 9.12 15.59 7.86
CA PRO A 26 9.43 16.52 8.95
C PRO A 26 8.62 16.29 10.23
N GLU A 27 7.62 15.41 10.20
CA GLU A 27 6.77 15.13 11.35
C GLU A 27 7.46 14.18 12.33
N GLU A 28 7.42 14.56 13.61
CA GLU A 28 7.97 13.74 14.70
C GLU A 28 7.23 12.39 14.82
N PRO A 29 7.96 11.30 15.09
CA PRO A 29 7.34 9.99 15.28
C PRO A 29 6.41 10.01 16.49
N THR A 30 5.15 9.64 16.28
CA THR A 30 4.14 9.70 17.35
C THR A 30 4.17 8.49 18.28
N SER A 31 4.86 7.41 17.88
CA SER A 31 4.85 6.10 18.57
C SER A 31 3.46 5.47 18.73
N LYS A 32 2.43 6.01 18.06
CA LYS A 32 1.07 5.49 18.11
C LYS A 32 0.89 4.32 17.14
N PRO A 33 0.06 3.32 17.48
CA PRO A 33 -0.36 2.30 16.54
C PRO A 33 -1.24 2.91 15.45
N TRP A 34 -1.21 2.34 14.26
CA TRP A 34 -2.13 2.67 13.16
C TRP A 34 -2.58 1.40 12.44
N GLU A 35 -3.76 1.47 11.84
CA GLU A 35 -4.29 0.46 10.93
C GLU A 35 -4.82 1.17 9.67
N GLY A 36 -4.60 0.57 8.50
CA GLY A 36 -5.02 1.15 7.23
C GLY A 36 -5.39 0.10 6.20
N SER A 37 -6.46 0.37 5.45
CA SER A 37 -6.86 -0.45 4.29
C SER A 37 -6.25 0.13 3.03
N ARG A 38 -5.71 -0.74 2.17
CA ARG A 38 -5.05 -0.37 0.93
C ARG A 38 -5.55 -1.19 -0.25
N ILE A 39 -5.58 -0.55 -1.41
CA ILE A 39 -5.65 -1.21 -2.71
C ILE A 39 -4.40 -0.80 -3.49
N THR A 40 -3.65 -1.78 -3.96
CA THR A 40 -2.49 -1.60 -4.82
C THR A 40 -2.76 -2.26 -6.16
N ILE A 41 -2.65 -1.48 -7.23
CA ILE A 41 -2.78 -1.96 -8.60
C ILE A 41 -1.37 -1.96 -9.20
N CYS A 42 -0.93 -3.09 -9.74
CA CYS A 42 0.35 -3.23 -10.42
C CYS A 42 0.10 -3.58 -11.88
N ARG A 43 0.79 -2.91 -12.82
CA ARG A 43 0.84 -3.28 -14.24
C ARG A 43 2.19 -3.90 -14.57
N PHE A 44 2.21 -4.93 -15.41
CA PHE A 44 3.39 -5.70 -15.76
C PHE A 44 3.73 -5.63 -17.26
N GLU A 45 5.02 -5.57 -17.57
CA GLU A 45 5.59 -5.92 -18.89
C GLU A 45 6.87 -6.73 -18.63
N ASP A 46 7.13 -7.76 -19.44
CA ASP A 46 8.31 -8.64 -19.31
C ASP A 46 8.56 -9.11 -17.87
N GLU A 47 7.50 -9.57 -17.20
CA GLU A 47 7.49 -10.06 -15.80
C GLU A 47 7.92 -9.02 -14.75
N LYS A 48 7.96 -7.73 -15.10
CA LYS A 48 8.33 -6.63 -14.21
C LYS A 48 7.16 -5.71 -13.97
N ILE A 49 7.03 -5.22 -12.74
CA ILE A 49 6.09 -4.13 -12.44
C ILE A 49 6.65 -2.86 -13.07
N ILE A 50 5.88 -2.28 -13.97
CA ILE A 50 6.24 -1.04 -14.68
C ILE A 50 5.39 0.15 -14.25
N GLU A 51 4.26 -0.12 -13.58
CA GLU A 51 3.39 0.91 -13.04
C GLU A 51 2.72 0.42 -11.77
N GLN A 52 2.58 1.33 -10.80
CA GLN A 52 1.93 1.06 -9.53
C GLN A 52 1.03 2.23 -9.15
N TRP A 53 -0.23 1.92 -8.82
CA TRP A 53 -1.15 2.87 -8.21
C TRP A 53 -1.53 2.37 -6.83
N ILE A 54 -1.53 3.28 -5.87
CA ILE A 54 -1.88 2.98 -4.48
C ILE A 54 -3.01 3.91 -4.10
N THR A 55 -4.13 3.33 -3.67
CA THR A 55 -5.15 4.05 -2.93
C THR A 55 -5.25 3.48 -1.53
N SER A 56 -5.38 4.36 -0.55
CA SER A 56 -5.38 3.97 0.86
C SER A 56 -6.36 4.81 1.63
N THR A 57 -7.13 4.16 2.50
CA THR A 57 -7.85 4.83 3.56
C THR A 57 -7.07 4.58 4.84
N THR A 58 -6.56 5.66 5.43
CA THR A 58 -5.86 5.60 6.71
C THR A 58 -6.68 6.37 7.73
N SER A 59 -7.07 5.71 8.81
CA SER A 59 -7.63 6.37 9.99
C SER A 59 -6.47 6.61 10.96
N MET A 60 -6.26 7.86 11.38
CA MET A 60 -5.25 8.23 12.39
C MET A 60 -5.88 8.40 13.77
#